data_AF-O99232-F1
#
_entry.id   AF-O99232-F1
#
_cell.length_a   1.000
_cell.length_b   1.000
_cell.length_c   1.000
_cell.angle_alpha   90.00
_cell.angle_beta   90.00
_cell.angle_gamma   90.00
#
_symmetry.space_group_name_H-M   'P 1'
#
loop_
_entity.id
_entity.type
_entity.pdbx_description
1 polymer ?
#
loop_
_entity_poly.entity_id
_entity_poly.type
_entity_poly.pdbx_seq_one_letter_code
_entity_poly.pdbx_strand_id
1 'polypeptide(L)'
;MTFPVLLLPSLDNRWITNRLSTLQLWFINLVTKQLMMPLNKKGHKWALILTSLMIFLLLINLLGLLPYTFTPTTQLSMNLALAFPLWLATLLTGLRNQPS
;
A
#
# COMPACT_ATOMS: atom_id res chain seq x y z
N MET A 1 -14.01 -8.85 -16.86
CA MET A 1 -12.74 -9.15 -16.17
C MET A 1 -11.83 -7.92 -16.09
N THR A 2 -12.34 -6.75 -15.75
CA THR A 2 -11.57 -5.47 -15.75
C THR A 2 -11.60 -4.74 -14.41
N PHE A 3 -12.44 -5.20 -13.48
CA PHE A 3 -12.70 -4.52 -12.20
C PHE A 3 -11.43 -4.26 -11.34
N PRO A 4 -10.49 -5.21 -11.21
CA PRO A 4 -9.30 -4.97 -10.40
C PRO A 4 -8.30 -4.03 -11.08
N VAL A 5 -8.23 -4.05 -12.41
CA VAL A 5 -7.33 -3.19 -13.20
C VAL A 5 -7.78 -1.73 -13.11
N LEU A 6 -9.08 -1.48 -12.94
CA LEU A 6 -9.64 -0.14 -12.75
C LEU A 6 -9.28 0.49 -11.39
N LEU A 7 -8.66 -0.23 -10.45
CA LEU A 7 -8.16 0.33 -9.20
C LEU A 7 -6.75 0.91 -9.34
N LEU A 8 -6.04 0.60 -10.44
CA LEU A 8 -4.70 1.13 -10.69
C LEU A 8 -4.78 2.52 -11.35
N PRO A 9 -3.98 3.49 -10.88
CA PRO A 9 -3.89 4.80 -11.53
C PRO A 9 -3.27 4.67 -12.92
N SER A 10 -3.86 5.37 -13.89
CA SER A 10 -3.30 5.49 -15.23
C SER A 10 -2.09 6.43 -15.23
N LEU A 11 -0.99 6.01 -15.86
CA LEU A 11 0.20 6.84 -16.07
C LEU A 11 -0.03 7.79 -17.24
N ASP A 12 -0.80 8.86 -17.02
CA ASP A 12 -1.02 9.90 -18.01
C ASP A 12 -0.24 11.17 -17.65
N ASN A 13 0.53 11.71 -18.58
CA ASN A 13 1.23 12.99 -18.43
C ASN A 13 0.33 14.21 -18.71
N ARG A 14 -0.99 14.03 -18.60
CA ARG A 14 -1.99 15.07 -18.91
C ARG A 14 -2.24 15.90 -17.66
N TRP A 15 -2.25 17.23 -17.81
CA TRP A 15 -2.56 18.14 -16.70
C TRP A 15 -3.99 17.99 -16.18
N ILE A 16 -4.95 17.75 -17.08
CA ILE A 16 -6.34 17.47 -16.73
C ILE A 16 -6.51 15.96 -16.66
N THR A 17 -6.89 15.48 -15.49
CA THR A 17 -7.09 14.07 -15.20
C THR A 17 -8.52 13.63 -15.53
N ASN A 18 -8.69 12.35 -15.86
CA ASN A 18 -10.01 11.75 -16.06
C ASN A 18 -10.77 11.62 -14.72
N ARG A 19 -12.11 11.54 -14.77
CA ARG A 19 -12.95 11.39 -13.56
C ARG A 19 -12.61 10.16 -12.71
N LEU A 20 -12.19 9.07 -13.33
CA LEU A 20 -11.77 7.86 -12.60
C LEU A 20 -10.45 8.11 -11.84
N SER A 21 -9.48 8.74 -12.49
CA SER A 21 -8.19 9.06 -11.87
C SER A 21 -8.31 10.07 -10.72
N THR A 22 -9.28 11.00 -10.77
CA THR A 22 -9.53 11.90 -9.63
C THR A 22 -10.07 11.15 -8.42
N LEU A 23 -10.98 10.17 -8.62
CA LEU A 23 -11.47 9.32 -7.55
C LEU A 23 -10.38 8.43 -6.95
N GLN A 24 -9.54 7.82 -7.79
CA GLN A 24 -8.40 7.02 -7.34
C GLN A 24 -7.40 7.86 -6.54
N LEU A 25 -7.05 9.06 -7.02
CA LEU A 25 -6.15 9.97 -6.32
C LEU A 25 -6.74 10.42 -4.98
N TRP A 26 -8.03 10.73 -4.95
CA TRP A 26 -8.74 11.07 -3.72
C TRP A 26 -8.70 9.92 -2.70
N PHE A 27 -8.95 8.68 -3.15
CA PHE A 27 -8.85 7.50 -2.29
C PHE A 27 -7.43 7.34 -1.72
N ILE A 28 -6.40 7.43 -2.55
CA ILE A 28 -5.00 7.33 -2.10
C ILE A 28 -4.69 8.41 -1.06
N ASN A 29 -5.10 9.66 -1.30
CA ASN A 29 -4.88 10.78 -0.38
C ASN A 29 -5.60 10.60 0.97
N LEU A 30 -6.78 9.99 0.98
CA LEU A 30 -7.48 9.68 2.22
C LEU A 30 -6.76 8.59 3.02
N VAL A 31 -6.38 7.50 2.35
CA VAL A 31 -5.66 6.39 2.98
C VAL A 31 -4.32 6.88 3.54
N THR A 32 -3.57 7.66 2.77
CA THR A 32 -2.28 8.22 3.23
C THR A 32 -2.48 9.13 4.44
N LYS A 33 -3.49 10.01 4.42
CA LYS A 33 -3.81 10.91 5.53
C LYS A 33 -4.19 10.14 6.79
N GLN A 34 -5.06 9.14 6.69
CA GLN A 34 -5.48 8.34 7.85
C GLN A 34 -4.32 7.53 8.44
N LEU A 35 -3.50 6.92 7.58
CA LEU A 35 -2.35 6.12 8.01
C LEU A 35 -1.28 6.98 8.70
N MET A 36 -1.08 8.22 8.23
CA MET A 36 -0.08 9.14 8.75
C MET A 36 -0.54 9.96 9.96
N MET A 37 -1.85 10.07 10.21
CA MET A 37 -2.42 10.87 11.31
C MET A 37 -1.83 10.55 12.70
N PRO A 38 -1.65 9.29 13.11
CA PRO A 38 -1.08 8.97 14.43
C PRO A 38 0.46 9.04 14.48
N LEU A 39 1.13 9.26 13.35
CA LEU A 39 2.59 9.20 13.24
C LEU A 39 3.21 10.59 13.34
N ASN A 40 4.33 10.67 14.07
CA ASN A 40 5.14 11.88 14.12
C ASN A 40 5.78 12.21 12.76
N LYS A 41 6.18 13.48 12.55
CA LYS A 41 6.79 13.96 11.30
C LYS A 41 7.97 13.11 10.79
N LYS A 42 8.76 12.53 11.69
CA LYS A 42 9.87 11.62 11.33
C LYS A 42 9.37 10.33 10.64
N GLY A 43 8.18 9.86 11.00
CA GLY A 43 7.53 8.68 10.44
C GLY A 43 6.95 8.89 9.03
N HIS A 44 6.67 10.13 8.62
CA HIS A 44 6.16 10.42 7.27
C HIS A 44 7.12 10.02 6.14
N LYS A 45 8.41 9.77 6.44
CA LYS A 45 9.35 9.18 5.47
C LYS A 45 8.90 7.79 4.98
N TRP A 46 8.17 7.06 5.81
CA TRP A 46 7.60 5.75 5.50
C TRP A 46 6.27 5.82 4.76
N ALA A 47 5.73 7.03 4.51
CA ALA A 47 4.42 7.19 3.90
C ALA A 47 4.30 6.44 2.58
N LEU A 48 5.29 6.60 1.69
CA LEU A 48 5.27 5.99 0.36
C LEU A 48 5.20 4.45 0.44
N ILE A 49 6.05 3.82 1.25
CA ILE A 49 6.15 2.36 1.31
C ILE A 49 4.95 1.72 2.01
N LEU A 50 4.43 2.37 3.06
CA LEU A 50 3.25 1.88 3.78
C LEU A 50 1.98 2.00 2.94
N THR A 51 1.84 3.09 2.18
CA THR A 51 0.67 3.31 1.32
C THR A 51 0.72 2.41 0.10
N SER A 52 1.90 2.20 -0.51
CA SER A 52 2.05 1.24 -1.60
C SER A 52 1.73 -0.19 -1.16
N LEU A 53 2.18 -0.58 0.04
CA LEU A 53 1.91 -1.92 0.57
C LEU A 53 0.43 -2.14 0.89
N MET A 54 -0.23 -1.15 1.49
CA MET A 54 -1.67 -1.21 1.74
C MET A 54 -2.46 -1.42 0.44
N ILE A 55 -2.16 -0.61 -0.58
CA ILE A 55 -2.84 -0.70 -1.89
C ILE A 55 -2.55 -2.04 -2.57
N PHE A 56 -1.31 -2.52 -2.51
CA PHE A 56 -0.91 -3.81 -3.08
C PHE A 56 -1.67 -4.99 -2.45
N LEU A 57 -1.71 -5.07 -1.12
CA LEU A 57 -2.41 -6.13 -0.42
C LEU A 57 -3.93 -6.07 -0.65
N LEU A 58 -4.51 -4.86 -0.65
CA LEU A 58 -5.92 -4.66 -0.97
C LEU A 58 -6.23 -5.17 -2.36
N LEU A 59 -5.44 -4.79 -3.37
CA LEU A 59 -5.67 -5.19 -4.76
C LEU A 59 -5.59 -6.71 -4.94
N ILE A 60 -4.57 -7.36 -4.37
CA ILE A 60 -4.42 -8.81 -4.47
C ILE A 60 -5.55 -9.53 -3.72
N ASN A 61 -5.97 -9.07 -2.55
CA ASN A 61 -7.05 -9.70 -1.82
C ASN A 61 -8.41 -9.53 -2.53
N LEU A 62 -8.67 -8.37 -3.14
CA LEU A 62 -9.88 -8.16 -3.95
C LEU A 62 -9.88 -9.02 -5.22
N LEU A 63 -8.71 -9.25 -5.83
CA LEU A 63 -8.57 -10.18 -6.96
C LEU A 63 -8.96 -11.62 -6.59
N GLY A 64 -8.73 -12.04 -5.35
CA GLY A 64 -9.08 -13.37 -4.84
C GLY A 64 -10.57 -13.62 -4.63
N LEU A 65 -11.41 -12.58 -4.73
CA LEU A 65 -12.86 -12.72 -4.67
C LEU A 65 -13.46 -13.14 -6.03
N LEU A 66 -12.67 -13.11 -7.10
CA LEU A 66 -13.13 -13.54 -8.42
C LEU A 66 -13.19 -15.07 -8.50
N PRO A 67 -14.15 -15.63 -9.26
CA PRO A 67 -14.23 -17.08 -9.44
C PRO A 67 -12.96 -17.59 -10.13
N TYR A 68 -12.43 -18.71 -9.62
CA TYR A 68 -11.24 -19.39 -10.15
C TYR A 68 -9.92 -18.61 -10.06
N THR A 69 -9.80 -17.64 -9.15
CA THR A 69 -8.52 -16.95 -8.88
C THR A 69 -7.89 -17.42 -7.56
N PHE A 70 -6.63 -17.84 -7.62
CA PHE A 70 -5.82 -18.13 -6.43
C PHE A 70 -4.86 -16.97 -6.18
N THR A 71 -4.93 -16.37 -5.00
CA THR A 71 -4.07 -15.26 -4.62
C THR A 71 -2.84 -15.73 -3.85
N PRO A 72 -1.66 -15.15 -4.09
CA PRO A 72 -0.44 -15.53 -3.37
C PRO A 72 -0.48 -15.20 -1.88
N THR A 73 -1.37 -14.29 -1.43
CA THR A 73 -1.58 -13.97 0.00
C THR A 73 -2.17 -15.12 0.81
N THR A 74 -2.72 -16.15 0.16
CA THR A 74 -3.16 -17.39 0.83
C THR A 74 -1.99 -18.24 1.32
N GLN A 75 -0.80 -18.08 0.73
CA GLN A 75 0.39 -18.79 1.13
C GLN A 75 1.10 -18.03 2.26
N LEU A 76 1.36 -18.73 3.37
CA LEU A 76 2.06 -18.16 4.52
C LEU A 76 3.42 -17.55 4.15
N SER A 77 4.12 -18.18 3.19
CA SER A 77 5.43 -17.74 2.69
C SER A 77 5.40 -16.31 2.16
N MET A 78 4.36 -15.93 1.41
CA MET A 78 4.24 -14.58 0.85
C MET A 78 4.03 -13.54 1.96
N ASN A 79 3.18 -13.85 2.94
CA ASN A 79 2.90 -12.94 4.06
C ASN A 79 4.14 -12.73 4.93
N LEU A 80 4.89 -13.81 5.22
CA LEU A 80 6.15 -13.72 5.97
C LEU A 80 7.24 -12.96 5.20
N ALA A 81 7.35 -13.18 3.88
CA ALA A 81 8.31 -12.49 3.04
C ALA A 81 8.12 -10.96 3.05
N LEU A 82 6.88 -10.48 3.15
CA LEU A 82 6.58 -9.05 3.28
C LEU A 82 6.71 -8.55 4.72
N ALA A 83 6.22 -9.30 5.71
CA ALA A 83 6.18 -8.88 7.10
C ALA A 83 7.58 -8.80 7.73
N PHE A 84 8.44 -9.79 7.49
CA PHE A 84 9.72 -9.91 8.16
C PHE A 84 10.68 -8.73 7.89
N PRO A 85 10.91 -8.30 6.63
CA PRO A 85 11.80 -7.18 6.35
C PRO A 85 11.28 -5.85 6.91
N LEU A 86 9.97 -5.60 6.86
CA LEU A 86 9.37 -4.36 7.36
C LEU A 86 9.43 -4.28 8.88
N TRP A 87 9.15 -5.39 9.56
CA TRP A 87 9.29 -5.49 11.01
C TRP A 87 10.75 -5.32 11.45
N LEU A 88 11.69 -5.98 10.75
CA LEU A 88 13.11 -5.83 11.05
C LEU A 88 13.57 -4.38 10.83
N ALA A 89 13.08 -3.72 9.77
CA ALA A 89 13.42 -2.34 9.49
C ALA A 89 12.95 -1.39 10.61
N THR A 90 11.75 -1.57 11.17
CA THR A 90 11.30 -0.73 12.30
C THR A 90 12.16 -0.97 13.54
N LEU A 91 12.52 -2.22 13.85
CA LEU A 91 13.44 -2.54 14.94
C LEU A 91 14.81 -1.87 14.78
N LEU A 92 15.43 -2.01 13.61
CA LEU A 92 16.73 -1.39 13.32
C LEU A 92 16.66 0.14 13.40
N THR A 93 15.55 0.75 12.96
CA THR A 93 15.37 2.20 13.14
C THR A 93 15.17 2.58 14.60
N GLY A 94 14.55 1.73 15.43
CA GLY A 94 14.44 1.94 16.87
C GLY A 94 15.82 1.93 17.52
N LEU A 95 16.57 0.84 17.33
CA LEU A 95 17.94 0.68 17.84
C LEU A 95 18.86 1.81 17.40
N ARG A 96 18.75 2.28 16.16
CA ARG A 96 19.56 3.39 15.65
C ARG A 96 19.20 4.74 16.29
N ASN A 97 17.92 5.01 16.52
CA ASN A 97 17.48 6.32 17.02
C ASN A 97 17.53 6.41 18.55
N GLN A 98 17.37 5.28 19.25
CA GLN A 98 17.39 5.14 20.71
C GLN A 98 18.06 3.80 21.07
N PRO A 99 19.41 3.74 21.12
CA PRO A 99 20.15 2.51 21.43
C PRO A 99 20.13 2.10 22.91
N SER A 100 19.51 2.90 23.79
CA SER A 100 19.43 2.72 25.24
C SER A 100 18.00 2.57 25.73
#